data_AF-F9S7B9-F1
#
_entry.id   AF-F9S7B9-F1
#
_cell.length_a   1.000
_cell.length_b   1.000
_cell.length_c   1.000
_cell.angle_alpha   90.00
_cell.angle_beta   90.00
_cell.angle_gamma   90.00
#
_symmetry.space_group_name_H-M   'P 1'
#
loop_
_entity.id
_entity.type
_entity.pdbx_description
1 polymer ?
#
loop_
_entity_poly.entity_id
_entity_poly.type
_entity_poly.pdbx_seq_one_letter_code
_entity_poly.pdbx_strand_id
1 'polypeptide(L)'
;MTHNYSHNISSDEPVGTATRFFNKSQKVNVSRISAVGWWLGNTTEHVVKGTALGSDFTQNIYTPSKEGMTARYDRDDNSWSEEIKDKTFEPYWDVNGHAFTIGEPDDELPEWGINIFPPEYDKETHTVLYKKEEWHIYEILIGRPFYDEWGNEFLVSDYNFVLPERHSWEPPPEFKEGYGIKLINDEWVELIDHRGKMAYAKNRDSEVQHDYEIEAQGELPVTHTLIEYQQFDSWLEDQGWAYDIERHRPYKKQEEKFWRDEQLTQVLNRIDQYEKDRGYPEEYRTSPIRTEEQCQKLLADRKLLSDYPESVNYPFGERPRLSGLA
;
A
#
# COMPACT_ATOMS: atom_id res chain seq x y z
N MET A 1 9.91 11.97 70.10
CA MET A 1 9.46 13.36 70.30
C MET A 1 8.09 13.50 69.68
N THR A 2 7.05 13.30 70.48
CA THR A 2 5.64 13.47 70.11
C THR A 2 5.29 14.94 70.32
N HIS A 3 4.99 15.66 69.24
CA HIS A 3 4.50 17.03 69.30
C HIS A 3 2.98 17.02 69.08
N ASN A 4 2.25 17.41 70.13
CA ASN A 4 0.83 17.73 70.09
C ASN A 4 0.66 19.05 69.33
N TYR A 5 -0.03 19.01 68.19
CA TYR A 5 -0.56 20.19 67.54
C TYR A 5 -2.04 20.34 67.92
N SER A 6 -2.31 21.32 68.77
CA SER A 6 -3.63 21.89 69.00
C SER A 6 -3.89 22.90 67.89
N HIS A 7 -4.87 22.65 67.03
CA HIS A 7 -5.39 23.68 66.11
C HIS A 7 -6.90 23.80 66.27
N ASN A 8 -7.29 25.05 66.54
CA ASN A 8 -8.65 25.55 66.64
C ASN A 8 -9.43 25.20 65.37
N ILE A 9 -10.56 24.53 65.54
CA ILE A 9 -11.58 24.42 64.51
C ILE A 9 -12.42 25.69 64.61
N SER A 10 -12.18 26.62 63.71
CA SER A 10 -13.12 27.70 63.39
C SER A 10 -14.25 27.09 62.57
N SER A 11 -15.38 26.82 63.21
CA SER A 11 -16.60 26.37 62.57
C SER A 11 -17.38 27.59 62.06
N ASP A 12 -17.01 28.10 60.88
CA ASP A 12 -17.94 28.85 60.05
C ASP A 12 -18.75 27.82 59.25
N GLU A 13 -19.83 27.31 59.85
CA GLU A 13 -20.88 26.59 59.11
C GLU A 13 -21.91 27.62 58.60
N PRO A 14 -22.36 27.52 57.33
CA PRO A 14 -23.39 28.39 56.80
C PRO A 14 -24.74 28.11 57.48
N VAL A 15 -25.45 29.17 57.82
CA VAL A 15 -26.77 29.15 58.47
C VAL A 15 -27.80 28.55 57.50
N GLY A 16 -28.08 27.26 57.64
CA GLY A 16 -29.14 26.58 56.90
C GLY A 16 -30.52 27.18 57.17
N THR A 17 -31.29 27.39 56.11
CA THR A 17 -32.67 27.87 56.12
C THR A 17 -33.54 27.03 57.08
N ALA A 18 -34.11 27.68 58.10
CA ALA A 18 -34.88 27.01 59.14
C ALA A 18 -36.15 26.35 58.56
N THR A 19 -36.27 25.02 58.72
CA THR A 19 -37.46 24.25 58.35
C THR A 19 -38.71 24.82 59.03
N ARG A 20 -39.65 25.35 58.22
CA ARG A 20 -40.86 26.01 58.72
C ARG A 20 -42.00 25.01 58.95
N PHE A 21 -42.33 24.76 60.22
CA PHE A 21 -43.44 23.88 60.61
C PHE A 21 -44.81 24.57 60.53
N PHE A 22 -45.84 23.81 60.17
CA PHE A 22 -47.23 24.31 60.10
C PHE A 22 -47.93 24.23 61.46
N ASN A 23 -48.65 25.28 61.84
CA ASN A 23 -49.33 25.38 63.15
C ASN A 23 -50.77 24.81 63.17
N LYS A 24 -51.30 24.41 62.01
CA LYS A 24 -52.61 23.76 61.84
C LYS A 24 -52.57 22.80 60.65
N SER A 25 -53.40 21.77 60.66
CA SER A 25 -53.55 20.89 59.51
C SER A 25 -54.30 21.62 58.39
N GLN A 26 -53.75 21.63 57.19
CA GLN A 26 -54.31 22.36 56.06
C GLN A 26 -53.84 21.79 54.72
N LYS A 27 -54.55 22.16 53.64
CA LYS A 27 -54.08 21.96 52.27
C LYS A 27 -53.25 23.17 51.84
N VAL A 28 -52.14 22.94 51.16
CA VAL A 28 -51.21 23.97 50.73
C VAL A 28 -50.89 23.74 49.25
N ASN A 29 -51.00 24.78 48.44
CA ASN A 29 -50.51 24.73 47.06
C ASN A 29 -48.99 24.82 47.10
N VAL A 30 -48.33 23.95 46.34
CA VAL A 30 -46.87 23.85 46.30
C VAL A 30 -46.40 23.60 44.88
N SER A 31 -45.17 24.00 44.59
CA SER A 31 -44.41 23.53 43.45
C SER A 31 -43.61 22.31 43.86
N ARG A 32 -43.72 21.22 43.10
CA ARG A 32 -42.88 20.04 43.24
C ARG A 32 -41.55 20.30 42.52
N ILE A 33 -40.45 19.90 43.14
CA ILE A 33 -39.10 20.08 42.62
C ILE A 33 -38.31 18.77 42.64
N SER A 34 -37.39 18.60 41.69
CA SER A 34 -36.44 17.48 41.68
C SER A 34 -35.42 17.60 42.82
N ALA A 35 -34.58 16.58 42.99
CA ALA A 35 -33.50 16.61 43.99
C ALA A 35 -32.54 17.79 43.80
N VAL A 36 -32.34 18.23 42.55
CA VAL A 36 -31.50 19.37 42.17
C VAL A 36 -32.29 20.67 41.96
N GLY A 37 -33.60 20.68 42.25
CA GLY A 37 -34.42 21.89 42.28
C GLY A 37 -35.24 22.18 41.02
N TRP A 38 -35.17 21.36 39.98
CA TRP A 38 -35.98 21.57 38.75
C TRP A 38 -37.47 21.44 39.03
N TRP A 39 -38.28 22.37 38.52
CA TRP A 39 -39.73 22.32 38.66
C TRP A 39 -40.33 21.08 37.95
N LEU A 40 -41.19 20.34 38.66
CA LEU A 40 -41.85 19.11 38.19
C LEU A 40 -43.39 19.24 38.11
N GLY A 41 -43.93 20.44 38.30
CA GLY A 41 -45.37 20.69 38.34
C GLY A 41 -45.86 21.28 39.66
N ASN A 42 -47.05 21.87 39.63
CA ASN A 42 -47.74 22.36 40.82
C ASN A 42 -48.77 21.36 41.30
N THR A 43 -48.90 21.21 42.62
CA THR A 43 -49.87 20.30 43.26
C THR A 43 -50.40 20.90 44.56
N THR A 44 -51.34 20.19 45.19
CA THR A 44 -51.86 20.53 46.51
C THR A 44 -51.49 19.43 47.50
N GLU A 45 -50.71 19.77 48.50
CA GLU A 45 -50.29 18.86 49.57
C GLU A 45 -51.13 19.04 50.83
N HIS A 46 -51.41 17.94 51.54
CA HIS A 46 -52.04 17.99 52.86
C HIS A 46 -50.97 17.91 53.95
N VAL A 47 -50.81 18.99 54.71
CA VAL A 47 -49.80 19.06 55.77
C VAL A 47 -50.49 19.04 57.13
N VAL A 48 -49.98 18.21 58.04
CA VAL A 48 -50.50 18.05 59.40
C VAL A 48 -49.91 19.12 60.32
N LYS A 49 -50.67 19.56 61.33
CA LYS A 49 -50.14 20.42 62.39
C LYS A 49 -48.87 19.81 63.00
N GLY A 50 -47.80 20.60 63.07
CA GLY A 50 -46.52 20.21 63.66
C GLY A 50 -45.55 19.53 62.68
N THR A 51 -45.90 19.37 61.40
CA THR A 51 -44.99 18.85 60.36
C THR A 51 -44.56 19.96 59.40
N ALA A 52 -43.55 19.70 58.58
CA ALA A 52 -43.11 20.57 57.50
C ALA A 52 -43.42 19.91 56.14
N LEU A 53 -43.24 20.66 55.05
CA LEU A 53 -43.25 20.08 53.71
C LEU A 53 -41.99 19.23 53.48
N GLY A 54 -42.10 18.23 52.60
CA GLY A 54 -40.94 17.50 52.10
C GLY A 54 -39.98 18.43 51.36
N SER A 55 -38.71 18.04 51.28
CA SER A 55 -37.68 18.84 50.59
C SER A 55 -37.90 18.90 49.07
N ASP A 56 -38.75 18.04 48.53
CA ASP A 56 -39.23 18.00 47.15
C ASP A 56 -40.37 18.99 46.86
N PHE A 57 -40.72 19.86 47.81
CA PHE A 57 -41.76 20.87 47.65
C PHE A 57 -41.33 22.26 48.11
N THR A 58 -41.85 23.29 47.44
CA THR A 58 -41.77 24.68 47.90
C THR A 58 -43.12 25.37 47.84
N GLN A 59 -43.36 26.31 48.77
CA GLN A 59 -44.52 27.20 48.74
C GLN A 59 -44.30 28.42 47.82
N ASN A 60 -43.06 28.66 47.37
CA ASN A 60 -42.78 29.67 46.34
C ASN A 60 -43.23 29.11 44.98
N ILE A 61 -44.47 29.40 44.61
CA ILE A 61 -45.08 28.81 43.41
C ILE A 61 -44.42 29.35 42.14
N TYR A 62 -43.85 28.45 41.35
CA TYR A 62 -43.48 28.74 39.97
C TYR A 62 -44.67 28.57 39.03
N THR A 63 -44.82 29.50 38.10
CA THR A 63 -45.76 29.41 37.00
C THR A 63 -44.99 29.65 35.71
N PRO A 64 -44.81 28.63 34.84
CA PRO A 64 -44.17 28.81 33.55
C PRO A 64 -44.85 29.90 32.74
N SER A 65 -44.08 30.71 32.01
CA SER A 65 -44.63 31.73 31.11
C SER A 65 -45.39 31.13 29.93
N LYS A 66 -45.00 29.93 29.51
CA LYS A 66 -45.64 29.11 28.47
C LYS A 66 -45.28 27.63 28.65
N GLU A 67 -45.98 26.78 27.90
CA GLU A 67 -45.67 25.35 27.84
C GLU A 67 -44.22 25.11 27.37
N GLY A 68 -43.54 24.15 27.98
CA GLY A 68 -42.16 23.80 27.69
C GLY A 68 -41.10 24.69 28.33
N MET A 69 -41.46 25.55 29.29
CA MET A 69 -40.50 26.31 30.09
C MET A 69 -40.39 25.76 31.52
N THR A 70 -39.21 25.87 32.11
CA THR A 70 -38.94 25.44 33.49
C THR A 70 -37.92 26.37 34.16
N ALA A 71 -37.79 26.24 35.47
CA ALA A 71 -36.81 26.97 36.26
C ALA A 71 -36.30 26.08 37.40
N ARG A 72 -35.09 26.38 37.89
CA ARG A 72 -34.48 25.69 39.03
C ARG A 72 -34.72 26.49 40.29
N TYR A 73 -35.20 25.82 41.33
CA TYR A 73 -35.42 26.43 42.63
C TYR A 73 -34.14 26.43 43.46
N ASP A 74 -33.72 27.62 43.88
CA ASP A 74 -32.66 27.80 44.86
C ASP A 74 -33.25 27.79 46.28
N ARG A 75 -32.77 26.85 47.11
CA ARG A 75 -33.26 26.66 48.48
C ARG A 75 -32.64 27.62 49.48
N ASP A 76 -31.47 28.14 49.19
CA ASP A 76 -30.74 29.05 50.08
C ASP A 76 -31.31 30.46 49.94
N ASP A 77 -31.56 30.87 48.69
CA ASP A 77 -32.12 32.19 48.38
C ASP A 77 -33.67 32.20 48.33
N ASN A 78 -34.30 31.03 48.42
CA ASN A 78 -35.75 30.85 48.33
C ASN A 78 -36.33 31.52 47.06
N SER A 79 -35.63 31.39 45.94
CA SER A 79 -35.93 32.02 44.65
C SER A 79 -35.86 31.04 43.49
N TRP A 80 -36.50 31.40 42.38
CA TRP A 80 -36.38 30.67 41.12
C TRP A 80 -35.26 31.28 40.29
N SER A 81 -34.50 30.44 39.58
CA SER A 81 -33.57 30.88 38.54
C SER A 81 -34.29 31.61 37.42
N GLU A 82 -33.52 32.18 36.50
CA GLU A 82 -34.08 32.57 35.20
C GLU A 82 -34.78 31.38 34.54
N GLU A 83 -35.89 31.68 33.89
CA GLU A 83 -36.68 30.68 33.18
C GLU A 83 -35.97 30.27 31.90
N ILE A 84 -35.90 28.96 31.67
CA ILE A 84 -35.27 28.35 30.50
C ILE A 84 -36.27 27.46 29.76
N LYS A 85 -35.95 27.12 28.51
CA LYS A 85 -36.66 26.07 27.79
C LYS A 85 -36.30 24.72 28.42
N ASP A 86 -37.31 23.92 28.75
CA ASP A 86 -37.11 22.55 29.19
C ASP A 86 -36.68 21.70 27.99
N LYS A 87 -35.40 21.32 27.96
CA LYS A 87 -34.85 20.43 26.93
C LYS A 87 -34.99 18.95 27.30
N THR A 88 -35.56 18.61 28.45
CA THR A 88 -35.69 17.21 28.86
C THR A 88 -36.45 16.44 27.77
N PHE A 89 -35.95 15.25 27.44
CA PHE A 89 -36.49 14.41 26.35
C PHE A 89 -36.31 14.96 24.93
N GLU A 90 -35.60 16.08 24.71
CA GLU A 90 -35.20 16.46 23.36
C GLU A 90 -34.29 15.35 22.77
N PRO A 91 -34.65 14.79 21.61
CA PRO A 91 -33.91 13.68 21.04
C PRO A 91 -32.61 14.17 20.39
N TYR A 92 -31.59 13.32 20.45
CA TYR A 92 -30.37 13.46 19.68
C TYR A 92 -29.84 12.08 19.27
N TRP A 93 -28.88 12.04 18.35
CA TRP A 93 -28.37 10.80 17.79
C TRP A 93 -26.85 10.69 17.89
N ASP A 94 -26.33 9.46 17.90
CA ASP A 94 -24.93 9.21 17.58
C ASP A 94 -24.70 9.16 16.07
N VAL A 95 -23.44 9.00 15.65
CA VAL A 95 -23.06 8.95 14.22
C VAL A 95 -23.70 7.80 13.44
N ASN A 96 -24.23 6.78 14.11
CA ASN A 96 -24.87 5.61 13.49
C ASN A 96 -26.41 5.70 13.53
N GLY A 97 -26.97 6.81 14.00
CA GLY A 97 -28.41 7.02 14.09
C GLY A 97 -29.08 6.37 15.30
N HIS A 98 -28.32 5.94 16.31
CA HIS A 98 -28.90 5.50 17.59
C HIS A 98 -29.44 6.71 18.34
N ALA A 99 -30.70 6.63 18.79
CA ALA A 99 -31.38 7.72 19.46
C ALA A 99 -31.09 7.76 20.96
N PHE A 100 -30.92 8.98 21.47
CA PHE A 100 -30.73 9.34 22.87
C PHE A 100 -31.64 10.53 23.21
N THR A 101 -31.74 10.88 24.49
CA THR A 101 -32.54 12.00 24.97
C THR A 101 -31.79 12.80 26.01
N ILE A 102 -31.99 14.11 26.03
CA ILE A 102 -31.44 14.98 27.07
C ILE A 102 -32.07 14.64 28.43
N GLY A 103 -31.22 14.56 29.48
CA GLY A 103 -31.59 14.09 30.81
C GLY A 103 -32.07 15.18 31.76
N GLU A 104 -31.43 16.36 31.71
CA GLU A 104 -31.83 17.53 32.50
C GLU A 104 -32.25 18.73 31.62
N PRO A 105 -33.10 19.64 32.13
CA PRO A 105 -33.61 20.76 31.35
C PRO A 105 -32.55 21.71 30.77
N ASP A 106 -31.43 21.94 31.46
CA ASP A 106 -30.37 22.86 31.06
C ASP A 106 -29.16 22.17 30.42
N ASP A 107 -29.18 20.84 30.31
CA ASP A 107 -28.09 20.08 29.71
C ASP A 107 -27.76 20.58 28.29
N GLU A 108 -26.47 20.54 27.96
CA GLU A 108 -25.99 20.79 26.63
C GLU A 108 -25.90 19.49 25.85
N LEU A 109 -26.04 19.60 24.53
CA LEU A 109 -25.79 18.48 23.63
C LEU A 109 -24.31 18.10 23.77
N PRO A 110 -23.97 16.81 24.00
CA PRO A 110 -22.58 16.40 24.03
C PRO A 110 -21.90 16.69 22.68
N GLU A 111 -20.59 16.86 22.67
CA GLU A 111 -19.83 17.21 21.44
C GLU A 111 -20.04 16.23 20.27
N TRP A 112 -20.32 14.96 20.58
CA TRP A 112 -20.60 13.91 19.59
C TRP A 112 -22.07 13.81 19.18
N GLY A 113 -22.96 14.51 19.89
CA GLY A 113 -24.39 14.45 19.68
C GLY A 113 -24.81 15.17 18.40
N ILE A 114 -25.69 14.53 17.63
CA ILE A 114 -26.25 15.09 16.41
C ILE A 114 -27.70 15.43 16.70
N ASN A 115 -28.12 16.66 16.40
CA ASN A 115 -29.49 17.14 16.58
C ASN A 115 -30.30 17.15 15.26
N ILE A 116 -29.70 16.66 14.17
CA ILE A 116 -30.37 16.47 12.88
C ILE A 116 -30.97 15.07 12.85
N PHE A 117 -32.27 15.00 12.59
CA PHE A 117 -33.01 13.74 12.53
C PHE A 117 -32.45 12.83 11.40
N PRO A 118 -32.15 11.54 11.66
CA PRO A 118 -31.72 10.62 10.62
C PRO A 118 -32.86 10.35 9.62
N PRO A 119 -32.56 10.19 8.33
CA PRO A 119 -33.58 9.89 7.33
C PRO A 119 -34.27 8.55 7.65
N GLU A 120 -35.47 8.35 7.11
CA GLU A 120 -36.16 7.06 7.20
C GLU A 120 -35.48 6.04 6.28
N TYR A 121 -35.26 4.83 6.78
CA TYR A 121 -34.60 3.74 6.06
C TYR A 121 -35.06 2.38 6.60
N ASP A 122 -34.86 1.33 5.81
CA ASP A 122 -35.11 -0.05 6.23
C ASP A 122 -33.91 -0.59 7.02
N LYS A 123 -34.10 -0.86 8.31
CA LYS A 123 -33.05 -1.32 9.22
C LYS A 123 -32.59 -2.76 8.96
N GLU A 124 -33.34 -3.56 8.20
CA GLU A 124 -32.95 -4.92 7.85
C GLU A 124 -31.99 -4.96 6.65
N THR A 125 -32.09 -3.96 5.76
CA THR A 125 -31.35 -3.92 4.49
C THR A 125 -30.38 -2.76 4.37
N HIS A 126 -30.49 -1.76 5.24
CA HIS A 126 -29.68 -0.53 5.20
C HIS A 126 -29.19 -0.09 6.58
N THR A 127 -28.13 0.71 6.57
CA THR A 127 -27.58 1.44 7.73
C THR A 127 -27.48 2.92 7.42
N VAL A 128 -27.27 3.74 8.46
CA VAL A 128 -27.01 5.18 8.29
C VAL A 128 -25.68 5.54 8.93
N LEU A 129 -25.04 6.56 8.36
CA LEU A 129 -23.86 7.17 8.94
C LEU A 129 -23.91 8.68 8.76
N TYR A 130 -23.74 9.42 9.85
CA TYR A 130 -23.58 10.86 9.81
C TYR A 130 -22.12 11.22 9.53
N LYS A 131 -21.86 11.90 8.42
CA LYS A 131 -20.52 12.40 8.08
C LYS A 131 -20.63 13.66 7.23
N LYS A 132 -19.65 14.56 7.37
CA LYS A 132 -19.63 15.84 6.64
C LYS A 132 -20.94 16.63 6.77
N GLU A 133 -21.49 16.63 7.99
CA GLU A 133 -22.73 17.36 8.35
C GLU A 133 -24.01 16.84 7.66
N GLU A 134 -23.97 15.63 7.07
CA GLU A 134 -25.12 15.02 6.41
C GLU A 134 -25.28 13.54 6.76
N TRP A 135 -26.52 13.06 6.71
CA TRP A 135 -26.83 11.63 6.83
C TRP A 135 -26.69 10.94 5.49
N HIS A 136 -25.97 9.82 5.48
CA HIS A 136 -25.85 8.94 4.32
C HIS A 136 -26.44 7.57 4.65
N ILE A 137 -27.26 7.05 3.73
CA ILE A 137 -27.83 5.71 3.81
C ILE A 137 -26.93 4.75 3.01
N TYR A 138 -26.62 3.60 3.60
CA TYR A 138 -25.82 2.54 3.00
C TYR A 138 -26.64 1.26 2.91
N GLU A 139 -26.54 0.54 1.80
CA GLU A 139 -27.03 -0.83 1.71
C GLU A 139 -26.10 -1.77 2.49
N ILE A 140 -26.68 -2.72 3.23
CA ILE A 140 -25.91 -3.74 3.95
C ILE A 140 -25.42 -4.78 2.95
N LEU A 141 -24.16 -4.64 2.53
CA LEU A 141 -23.53 -5.52 1.54
C LEU A 141 -22.62 -6.59 2.15
N ILE A 142 -22.68 -6.80 3.47
CA ILE A 142 -21.81 -7.75 4.20
C ILE A 142 -21.80 -9.13 3.53
N GLY A 143 -20.61 -9.64 3.22
CA GLY A 143 -20.41 -10.93 2.58
C GLY A 143 -20.61 -10.94 1.06
N ARG A 144 -21.00 -9.82 0.43
CA ARG A 144 -21.03 -9.69 -1.02
C ARG A 144 -19.59 -9.67 -1.56
N PRO A 145 -19.27 -10.43 -2.63
CA PRO A 145 -17.97 -10.39 -3.25
C PRO A 145 -17.76 -9.10 -4.06
N PHE A 146 -16.52 -8.63 -4.10
CA PHE A 146 -16.03 -7.60 -5.00
C PHE A 146 -14.61 -7.93 -5.41
N TYR A 147 -14.14 -7.34 -6.51
CA TYR A 147 -12.88 -7.70 -7.15
C TYR A 147 -12.00 -6.46 -7.32
N ASP A 148 -10.69 -6.61 -7.10
CA ASP A 148 -9.73 -5.53 -7.39
C ASP A 148 -9.37 -5.45 -8.88
N GLU A 149 -8.47 -4.52 -9.25
CA GLU A 149 -8.11 -4.31 -10.65
C GLU A 149 -7.43 -5.52 -11.33
N TRP A 150 -7.02 -6.52 -10.57
CA TRP A 150 -6.38 -7.76 -11.07
C TRP A 150 -7.29 -8.98 -10.97
N GLY A 151 -8.53 -8.82 -10.52
CA GLY A 151 -9.50 -9.90 -10.38
C GLY A 151 -9.37 -10.71 -9.08
N ASN A 152 -8.63 -10.22 -8.09
CA ASN A 152 -8.60 -10.88 -6.78
C ASN A 152 -9.94 -10.64 -6.07
N GLU A 153 -10.53 -11.70 -5.53
CA GLU A 153 -11.81 -11.65 -4.83
C GLU A 153 -11.64 -11.21 -3.36
N PHE A 154 -12.51 -10.32 -2.93
CA PHE A 154 -12.66 -9.86 -1.56
C PHE A 154 -14.13 -9.94 -1.15
N LEU A 155 -14.40 -9.94 0.16
CA LEU A 155 -15.75 -9.89 0.71
C LEU A 155 -15.94 -8.60 1.49
N VAL A 156 -17.10 -7.97 1.33
CA VAL A 156 -17.45 -6.78 2.12
C VAL A 156 -17.57 -7.16 3.60
N SER A 157 -16.82 -6.47 4.46
CA SER A 157 -16.83 -6.68 5.91
C SER A 157 -17.42 -5.52 6.72
N ASP A 158 -17.61 -4.35 6.09
CA ASP A 158 -18.07 -3.14 6.75
C ASP A 158 -19.53 -2.83 6.41
N TYR A 159 -20.30 -2.38 7.41
CA TYR A 159 -21.72 -2.04 7.22
C TYR A 159 -21.94 -0.84 6.30
N ASN A 160 -21.06 0.16 6.38
CA ASN A 160 -21.14 1.41 5.61
C ASN A 160 -20.15 1.40 4.44
N PHE A 161 -20.12 0.29 3.68
CA PHE A 161 -19.13 0.05 2.63
C PHE A 161 -19.44 0.86 1.36
N VAL A 162 -18.38 1.40 0.77
CA VAL A 162 -18.39 2.02 -0.56
C VAL A 162 -17.36 1.30 -1.38
N LEU A 163 -17.74 0.87 -2.59
CA LEU A 163 -16.81 0.22 -3.51
C LEU A 163 -15.62 1.16 -3.76
N PRO A 164 -14.38 0.74 -3.46
CA PRO A 164 -13.21 1.57 -3.71
C PRO A 164 -12.98 1.78 -5.20
N GLU A 165 -12.17 2.78 -5.54
CA GLU A 165 -11.74 2.99 -6.93
C GLU A 165 -11.03 1.76 -7.49
N ARG A 166 -11.19 1.51 -8.79
CA ARG A 166 -10.60 0.37 -9.51
C ARG A 166 -11.00 -1.00 -8.96
N HIS A 167 -12.18 -1.09 -8.37
CA HIS A 167 -12.80 -2.35 -8.01
C HIS A 167 -14.10 -2.52 -8.78
N SER A 168 -14.54 -3.76 -8.94
CA SER A 168 -15.79 -4.09 -9.59
C SER A 168 -16.63 -5.03 -8.72
N TRP A 169 -17.96 -4.88 -8.81
CA TRP A 169 -18.90 -5.90 -8.33
C TRP A 169 -19.01 -7.09 -9.28
N GLU A 170 -18.60 -6.91 -10.53
CA GLU A 170 -18.66 -7.94 -11.56
C GLU A 170 -17.38 -8.79 -11.51
N PRO A 171 -17.50 -10.12 -11.48
CA PRO A 171 -16.34 -10.99 -11.50
C PRO A 171 -15.57 -10.83 -12.81
N PRO A 172 -14.25 -11.07 -12.78
CA PRO A 172 -13.49 -11.09 -14.01
C PRO A 172 -13.91 -12.24 -14.94
N PRO A 173 -13.64 -12.12 -16.25
CA PRO A 173 -13.89 -13.19 -17.20
C PRO A 173 -12.99 -14.41 -16.94
N GLU A 174 -13.34 -15.56 -17.52
CA GLU A 174 -12.54 -16.78 -17.42
C GLU A 174 -11.13 -16.59 -18.00
N PHE A 175 -10.13 -17.08 -17.27
CA PHE A 175 -8.73 -16.99 -17.67
C PHE A 175 -8.45 -17.78 -18.94
N LYS A 176 -7.76 -17.15 -19.89
CA LYS A 176 -7.15 -17.80 -21.05
C LYS A 176 -5.66 -17.98 -20.82
N GLU A 177 -5.13 -19.14 -21.19
CA GLU A 177 -3.70 -19.42 -21.07
C GLU A 177 -2.86 -18.39 -21.85
N GLY A 178 -1.86 -17.81 -21.18
CA GLY A 178 -0.99 -16.77 -21.75
C GLY A 178 -1.57 -15.35 -21.71
N TYR A 179 -2.76 -15.17 -21.13
CA TYR A 179 -3.37 -13.86 -20.92
C TYR A 179 -3.66 -13.62 -19.44
N GLY A 180 -3.46 -12.38 -19.04
CA GLY A 180 -3.91 -11.82 -17.78
C GLY A 180 -5.15 -10.97 -18.00
N ILE A 181 -5.85 -10.68 -16.92
CA ILE A 181 -7.03 -9.83 -16.89
C ILE A 181 -6.70 -8.57 -16.09
N LYS A 182 -7.24 -7.44 -16.52
CA LYS A 182 -7.13 -6.18 -15.79
C LYS A 182 -8.39 -5.35 -15.95
N LEU A 183 -8.86 -4.75 -14.86
CA LEU A 183 -9.95 -3.78 -14.89
C LEU A 183 -9.40 -2.42 -15.36
N ILE A 184 -9.88 -1.92 -16.50
CA ILE A 184 -9.50 -0.64 -17.09
C ILE A 184 -10.77 0.11 -17.45
N ASN A 185 -10.99 1.29 -16.85
CA ASN A 185 -12.20 2.11 -17.07
C ASN A 185 -13.49 1.32 -16.85
N ASP A 186 -13.56 0.57 -15.73
CA ASP A 186 -14.70 -0.28 -15.34
C ASP A 186 -15.01 -1.44 -16.31
N GLU A 187 -14.11 -1.74 -17.25
CA GLU A 187 -14.22 -2.89 -18.15
C GLU A 187 -13.07 -3.87 -17.96
N TRP A 188 -13.37 -5.17 -17.95
CA TRP A 188 -12.37 -6.22 -17.89
C TRP A 188 -11.69 -6.38 -19.26
N VAL A 189 -10.39 -6.13 -19.30
CA VAL A 189 -9.57 -6.24 -20.51
C VAL A 189 -8.61 -7.43 -20.37
N GLU A 190 -8.53 -8.25 -21.42
CA GLU A 190 -7.51 -9.30 -21.54
C GLU A 190 -6.21 -8.67 -22.06
N LEU A 191 -5.12 -8.87 -21.33
CA LEU A 191 -3.78 -8.42 -21.69
C LEU A 191 -2.87 -9.63 -21.84
N ILE A 192 -1.98 -9.61 -22.82
CA ILE A 192 -1.00 -10.68 -22.97
C ILE A 192 -0.13 -10.73 -21.70
N ASP A 193 0.06 -11.92 -21.13
CA ASP A 193 0.87 -12.12 -19.93
C ASP A 193 2.21 -12.76 -20.29
N HIS A 194 3.26 -11.96 -20.17
CA HIS A 194 4.63 -12.39 -20.33
C HIS A 194 5.44 -12.25 -19.04
N ARG A 195 4.77 -12.03 -17.90
CA ARG A 195 5.46 -11.81 -16.63
C ARG A 195 6.35 -12.98 -16.26
N GLY A 196 7.53 -12.69 -15.74
CA GLY A 196 8.57 -13.68 -15.40
C GLY A 196 9.35 -14.24 -16.60
N LYS A 197 9.06 -13.80 -17.83
CA LYS A 197 9.90 -14.08 -19.01
C LYS A 197 10.90 -12.95 -19.21
N MET A 198 12.01 -13.26 -19.88
CA MET A 198 12.98 -12.26 -20.33
C MET A 198 12.55 -11.59 -21.63
N ALA A 199 12.58 -10.26 -21.65
CA ALA A 199 12.53 -9.44 -22.85
C ALA A 199 13.96 -9.12 -23.28
N TYR A 200 14.37 -9.60 -24.45
CA TYR A 200 15.68 -9.32 -25.04
C TYR A 200 15.63 -8.11 -25.94
N ALA A 201 16.55 -7.16 -25.75
CA ALA A 201 16.66 -5.96 -26.57
C ALA A 201 17.12 -6.33 -27.98
N LYS A 202 16.37 -5.95 -29.00
CA LYS A 202 16.72 -6.21 -30.41
C LYS A 202 18.02 -5.49 -30.81
N ASN A 203 18.29 -4.32 -30.22
CA ASN A 203 19.57 -3.64 -30.35
C ASN A 203 20.45 -3.87 -29.12
N ARG A 204 21.31 -4.89 -29.22
CA ARG A 204 22.23 -5.31 -28.13
C ARG A 204 23.34 -4.30 -27.83
N ASP A 205 23.64 -3.42 -28.77
CA ASP A 205 24.70 -2.42 -28.61
C ASP A 205 24.14 -1.07 -28.13
N SER A 206 22.85 -1.01 -27.80
CA SER A 206 22.20 0.18 -27.26
C SER A 206 22.59 0.41 -25.80
N GLU A 207 22.99 1.63 -25.48
CA GLU A 207 23.21 2.06 -24.08
C GLU A 207 21.90 2.32 -23.32
N VAL A 208 20.76 2.29 -24.00
CA VAL A 208 19.43 2.63 -23.43
C VAL A 208 18.49 1.43 -23.40
N GLN A 209 18.66 0.49 -24.33
CA GLN A 209 17.82 -0.71 -24.41
C GLN A 209 18.60 -1.87 -23.82
N HIS A 210 18.06 -2.46 -22.76
CA HIS A 210 18.70 -3.56 -22.04
C HIS A 210 17.71 -4.69 -21.87
N ASP A 211 18.22 -5.91 -21.81
CA ASP A 211 17.42 -7.07 -21.48
C ASP A 211 16.82 -6.90 -20.08
N TYR A 212 15.55 -7.26 -19.90
CA TYR A 212 14.86 -7.13 -18.61
C TYR A 212 13.85 -8.26 -18.40
N GLU A 213 13.58 -8.58 -17.13
CA GLU A 213 12.50 -9.48 -16.75
C GLU A 213 11.17 -8.73 -16.80
N ILE A 214 10.17 -9.29 -17.48
CA ILE A 214 8.89 -8.64 -17.65
C ILE A 214 8.12 -8.70 -16.32
N GLU A 215 7.79 -7.54 -15.75
CA GLU A 215 7.06 -7.45 -14.48
C GLU A 215 5.57 -7.10 -14.67
N ALA A 216 5.23 -6.49 -15.80
CA ALA A 216 3.87 -6.01 -16.09
C ALA A 216 3.24 -6.78 -17.26
N GLN A 217 1.91 -6.92 -17.21
CA GLN A 217 1.12 -7.43 -18.34
C GLN A 217 1.08 -6.41 -19.48
N GLY A 218 0.91 -6.90 -20.70
CA GLY A 218 0.79 -6.09 -21.89
C GLY A 218 1.73 -6.53 -23.01
N GLU A 219 1.65 -5.81 -24.12
CA GLU A 219 2.52 -6.05 -25.27
C GLU A 219 3.97 -5.69 -24.95
N LEU A 220 4.92 -6.46 -25.49
CA LEU A 220 6.31 -6.02 -25.47
C LEU A 220 6.48 -4.77 -26.34
N PRO A 221 7.33 -3.82 -25.92
CA PRO A 221 7.69 -2.72 -26.79
C PRO A 221 8.36 -3.26 -28.05
N VAL A 222 8.12 -2.61 -29.20
CA VAL A 222 8.66 -3.03 -30.51
C VAL A 222 10.18 -3.22 -30.55
N THR A 223 10.91 -2.57 -29.64
CA THR A 223 12.35 -2.69 -29.41
C THR A 223 12.82 -4.03 -28.81
N HIS A 224 11.92 -4.86 -28.28
CA HIS A 224 12.25 -6.08 -27.56
C HIS A 224 11.57 -7.31 -28.19
N THR A 225 12.10 -8.49 -27.86
CA THR A 225 11.61 -9.80 -28.31
C THR A 225 11.70 -10.80 -27.17
N LEU A 226 10.89 -11.86 -27.20
CA LEU A 226 10.98 -12.97 -26.24
C LEU A 226 12.02 -14.04 -26.64
N ILE A 227 12.61 -13.90 -27.82
CA ILE A 227 13.59 -14.85 -28.35
C ILE A 227 14.97 -14.44 -27.85
N GLU A 228 15.70 -15.37 -27.24
CA GLU A 228 17.07 -15.16 -26.79
C GLU A 228 18.05 -15.15 -27.98
N TYR A 229 19.04 -14.26 -27.95
CA TYR A 229 20.11 -14.21 -28.93
C TYR A 229 21.24 -15.20 -28.61
N GLN A 230 21.96 -15.65 -29.64
CA GLN A 230 23.27 -16.28 -29.43
C GLN A 230 24.38 -15.22 -29.34
N GLN A 231 25.55 -15.65 -28.87
CA GLN A 231 26.70 -14.77 -28.60
C GLN A 231 27.02 -13.81 -29.76
N PHE A 232 26.98 -14.32 -31.00
CA PHE A 232 27.34 -13.60 -32.22
C PHE A 232 26.14 -13.21 -33.09
N ASP A 233 24.93 -13.21 -32.55
CA ASP A 233 23.76 -12.79 -33.31
C ASP A 233 23.57 -11.27 -33.27
N SER A 234 23.00 -10.76 -34.35
CA SER A 234 22.42 -9.42 -34.48
C SER A 234 20.98 -9.53 -35.00
N TRP A 235 20.13 -8.56 -34.65
CA TRP A 235 18.72 -8.58 -35.03
C TRP A 235 18.52 -8.12 -36.48
N LEU A 236 17.80 -8.91 -37.27
CA LEU A 236 17.33 -8.58 -38.61
C LEU A 236 15.80 -8.47 -38.58
N GLU A 237 15.24 -7.36 -39.07
CA GLU A 237 13.80 -7.07 -38.95
C GLU A 237 12.88 -8.13 -39.58
N ASP A 238 13.34 -8.82 -40.62
CA ASP A 238 12.59 -9.84 -41.36
C ASP A 238 12.84 -11.28 -40.86
N GLN A 239 13.93 -11.52 -40.14
CA GLN A 239 14.40 -12.87 -39.79
C GLN A 239 14.55 -13.11 -38.29
N GLY A 240 14.55 -12.04 -37.47
CA GLY A 240 14.87 -12.11 -36.06
C GLY A 240 16.37 -12.20 -35.82
N TRP A 241 16.79 -12.97 -34.81
CA TRP A 241 18.21 -13.18 -34.54
C TRP A 241 18.89 -13.97 -35.66
N ALA A 242 19.97 -13.41 -36.21
CA ALA A 242 20.78 -14.07 -37.21
C ALA A 242 22.27 -13.89 -36.90
N TYR A 243 23.07 -14.89 -37.28
CA TYR A 243 24.51 -14.89 -37.07
C TYR A 243 25.19 -13.71 -37.79
N ASP A 244 25.89 -12.89 -37.03
CA ASP A 244 26.62 -11.72 -37.49
C ASP A 244 28.13 -12.01 -37.53
N ILE A 245 28.64 -12.15 -38.75
CA ILE A 245 30.06 -12.41 -38.99
C ILE A 245 30.96 -11.28 -38.47
N GLU A 246 30.51 -10.04 -38.49
CA GLU A 246 31.29 -8.90 -38.03
C GLU A 246 31.39 -8.88 -36.50
N ARG A 247 30.32 -9.29 -35.80
CA ARG A 247 30.34 -9.47 -34.35
C ARG A 247 31.28 -10.60 -33.91
N HIS A 248 31.35 -11.71 -34.66
CA HIS A 248 32.27 -12.81 -34.37
C HIS A 248 33.73 -12.48 -34.77
N ARG A 249 33.94 -11.64 -35.79
CA ARG A 249 35.26 -11.34 -36.38
C ARG A 249 36.37 -11.04 -35.36
N PRO A 250 36.22 -10.16 -34.34
CA PRO A 250 37.31 -9.87 -33.41
C PRO A 250 37.76 -11.09 -32.58
N TYR A 251 36.81 -11.90 -32.12
CA TYR A 251 37.11 -13.13 -31.38
C TYR A 251 37.82 -14.14 -32.28
N LYS A 252 37.31 -14.32 -33.50
CA LYS A 252 37.91 -15.24 -34.46
C LYS A 252 39.32 -14.82 -34.88
N LYS A 253 39.57 -13.50 -35.04
CA LYS A 253 40.92 -12.97 -35.26
C LYS A 253 41.86 -13.34 -34.12
N GLN A 254 41.41 -13.21 -32.88
CA GLN A 254 42.22 -13.54 -31.72
C GLN A 254 42.53 -15.05 -31.66
N GLU A 255 41.55 -15.93 -31.87
CA GLU A 255 41.74 -17.38 -31.94
C GLU A 255 42.78 -17.76 -33.00
N GLU A 256 42.62 -17.25 -34.22
CA GLU A 256 43.53 -17.57 -35.33
C GLU A 256 44.91 -16.97 -35.13
N LYS A 257 45.01 -15.81 -34.46
CA LYS A 257 46.29 -15.23 -34.06
C LYS A 257 47.02 -16.12 -33.06
N PHE A 258 46.33 -16.63 -32.04
CA PHE A 258 46.92 -17.53 -31.05
C PHE A 258 47.42 -18.82 -31.71
N TRP A 259 46.58 -19.45 -32.55
CA TRP A 259 46.99 -20.63 -33.30
C TRP A 259 48.23 -20.36 -34.16
N ARG A 260 48.23 -19.26 -34.94
CA ARG A 260 49.39 -18.87 -35.76
C ARG A 260 50.66 -18.72 -34.92
N ASP A 261 50.57 -18.01 -33.80
CA ASP A 261 51.73 -17.72 -32.94
C ASP A 261 52.31 -18.99 -32.31
N GLU A 262 51.45 -19.92 -31.91
CA GLU A 262 51.86 -21.23 -31.42
C GLU A 262 52.61 -22.02 -32.50
N GLN A 263 52.03 -22.13 -33.71
CA GLN A 263 52.68 -22.83 -34.83
C GLN A 263 53.98 -22.16 -35.27
N LEU A 264 54.00 -20.83 -35.33
CA LEU A 264 55.18 -20.05 -35.70
C LEU A 264 56.32 -20.25 -34.70
N THR A 265 56.00 -20.30 -33.40
CA THR A 265 56.98 -20.58 -32.35
C THR A 265 57.62 -21.95 -32.52
N GLN A 266 56.81 -22.98 -32.83
CA GLN A 266 57.32 -24.33 -33.08
C GLN A 266 58.26 -24.35 -34.30
N VAL A 267 57.83 -23.75 -35.41
CA VAL A 267 58.64 -23.63 -36.64
C VAL A 267 59.96 -22.89 -36.38
N LEU A 268 59.92 -21.75 -35.69
CA LEU A 268 61.12 -20.96 -35.38
C LEU A 268 62.09 -21.71 -34.48
N ASN A 269 61.58 -22.38 -33.43
CA ASN A 269 62.42 -23.21 -32.55
C ASN A 269 63.11 -24.34 -33.30
N ARG A 270 62.40 -24.98 -34.25
CA ARG A 270 62.96 -26.06 -35.07
C ARG A 270 64.03 -25.56 -36.04
N ILE A 271 63.82 -24.39 -36.66
CA ILE A 271 64.83 -23.74 -37.51
C ILE A 271 66.08 -23.39 -36.68
N ASP A 272 65.90 -22.73 -35.53
CA ASP A 272 66.99 -22.33 -34.63
C ASP A 272 67.80 -23.54 -34.13
N GLN A 273 67.12 -24.63 -33.76
CA GLN A 273 67.78 -25.89 -33.37
C GLN A 273 68.64 -26.45 -34.51
N TYR A 274 68.12 -26.50 -35.73
CA TYR A 274 68.86 -26.97 -36.90
C TYR A 274 70.08 -26.09 -37.20
N GLU A 275 69.92 -24.76 -37.19
CA GLU A 275 70.99 -23.82 -37.48
C GLU A 275 72.13 -23.91 -36.45
N LYS A 276 71.80 -24.04 -35.16
CA LYS A 276 72.80 -24.27 -34.09
C LYS A 276 73.50 -25.61 -34.26
N ASP A 277 72.77 -26.67 -34.57
CA ASP A 277 73.31 -28.02 -34.72
C ASP A 277 74.30 -28.18 -35.86
N ARG A 278 74.21 -27.34 -36.90
CA ARG A 278 75.21 -27.32 -37.98
C ARG A 278 76.61 -26.99 -37.47
N GLY A 279 76.72 -26.27 -36.36
CA GLY A 279 77.99 -25.95 -35.70
C GLY A 279 78.56 -27.09 -34.83
N TYR A 280 77.77 -28.12 -34.53
CA TYR A 280 78.21 -29.26 -33.73
C TYR A 280 78.69 -30.43 -34.60
N PRO A 281 79.60 -31.29 -34.06
CA PRO A 281 79.87 -32.60 -34.62
C PRO A 281 78.58 -33.41 -34.79
N GLU A 282 78.52 -34.25 -35.82
CA GLU A 282 77.30 -34.92 -36.26
C GLU A 282 76.69 -35.81 -35.16
N GLU A 283 77.53 -36.44 -34.36
CA GLU A 283 77.16 -37.31 -33.23
C GLU A 283 76.45 -36.58 -32.09
N TYR A 284 76.58 -35.24 -32.00
CA TYR A 284 75.96 -34.43 -30.96
C TYR A 284 74.75 -33.62 -31.45
N ARG A 285 74.36 -33.76 -32.72
CA ARG A 285 73.18 -33.08 -33.27
C ARG A 285 71.91 -33.70 -32.73
N THR A 286 70.97 -32.86 -32.32
CA THR A 286 69.70 -33.24 -31.71
C THR A 286 68.49 -32.85 -32.56
N SER A 287 68.70 -32.08 -33.62
CA SER A 287 67.67 -31.59 -34.52
C SER A 287 67.04 -32.78 -35.25
N PRO A 288 65.70 -32.89 -35.21
CA PRO A 288 64.99 -33.97 -35.89
C PRO A 288 64.96 -33.78 -37.42
N ILE A 289 65.30 -32.59 -37.93
CA ILE A 289 65.55 -32.37 -39.35
C ILE A 289 67.04 -32.49 -39.66
N ARG A 290 67.38 -33.10 -40.79
CA ARG A 290 68.76 -33.46 -41.15
C ARG A 290 69.22 -32.91 -42.50
N THR A 291 68.29 -32.49 -43.35
CA THR A 291 68.61 -32.00 -44.70
C THR A 291 68.28 -30.52 -44.88
N GLU A 292 69.03 -29.87 -45.77
CA GLU A 292 68.76 -28.49 -46.18
C GLU A 292 67.35 -28.35 -46.81
N GLU A 293 66.88 -29.38 -47.52
CA GLU A 293 65.53 -29.41 -48.10
C GLU A 293 64.43 -29.39 -47.01
N GLN A 294 64.65 -30.06 -45.87
CA GLN A 294 63.72 -30.01 -44.73
C GLN A 294 63.74 -28.62 -44.07
N CYS A 295 64.91 -27.97 -43.97
CA CYS A 295 65.02 -26.60 -43.49
C CYS A 295 64.28 -25.61 -44.42
N GLN A 296 64.41 -25.78 -45.74
CA GLN A 296 63.69 -24.96 -46.72
C GLN A 296 62.16 -25.08 -46.60
N LYS A 297 61.65 -26.28 -46.28
CA LYS A 297 60.21 -26.50 -45.99
C LYS A 297 59.75 -25.75 -44.75
N LEU A 298 60.56 -25.70 -43.69
CA LEU A 298 60.25 -24.89 -42.49
C LEU A 298 60.32 -23.39 -42.76
N LEU A 299 61.26 -22.93 -43.60
CA LEU A 299 61.31 -21.52 -44.02
C LEU A 299 60.07 -21.13 -44.85
N ALA A 300 59.56 -22.05 -45.67
CA ALA A 300 58.29 -21.88 -46.37
C ALA A 300 57.11 -21.83 -45.39
N ASP A 301 57.05 -22.74 -44.41
CA ASP A 301 56.02 -22.72 -43.35
C ASP A 301 56.03 -21.41 -42.56
N ARG A 302 57.23 -20.92 -42.18
CA ARG A 302 57.41 -19.62 -41.52
C ARG A 302 56.81 -18.49 -42.35
N LYS A 303 57.05 -18.49 -43.67
CA LYS A 303 56.48 -17.49 -44.58
C LYS A 303 54.95 -17.61 -44.65
N LEU A 304 54.42 -18.82 -44.82
CA LEU A 304 52.97 -19.05 -44.85
C LEU A 304 52.27 -18.57 -43.57
N LEU A 305 52.85 -18.85 -42.41
CA LEU A 305 52.32 -18.39 -41.12
C LEU A 305 52.42 -16.86 -40.95
N SER A 306 53.47 -16.24 -41.51
CA SER A 306 53.64 -14.77 -41.46
C SER A 306 52.65 -14.05 -42.37
N ASP A 307 52.38 -14.61 -43.56
CA ASP A 307 51.47 -14.04 -44.55
C ASP A 307 49.98 -14.33 -44.22
N TYR A 308 49.70 -15.32 -43.35
CA TYR A 308 48.33 -15.77 -43.04
C TYR A 308 47.35 -14.67 -42.61
N PRO A 309 47.71 -13.71 -41.74
CA PRO A 309 46.82 -12.61 -41.36
C PRO A 309 46.40 -11.70 -42.52
N GLU A 310 47.20 -11.66 -43.59
CA GLU A 310 46.95 -10.86 -44.79
C GLU A 310 46.13 -11.62 -45.86
N SER A 311 45.70 -12.85 -45.55
CA SER A 311 44.87 -13.63 -46.47
C SER A 311 43.47 -13.03 -46.61
N VAL A 312 42.91 -13.09 -47.83
CA VAL A 312 41.62 -12.44 -48.20
C VAL A 312 40.47 -12.85 -47.27
N ASN A 313 40.48 -14.10 -46.80
CA ASN A 313 39.39 -14.64 -45.98
C ASN A 313 39.71 -14.63 -44.48
N TYR A 314 40.83 -14.04 -44.03
CA TYR A 314 41.16 -13.98 -42.62
C TYR A 314 40.08 -13.21 -41.80
N PRO A 315 39.61 -13.73 -40.66
CA PRO A 315 40.05 -14.93 -39.94
C PRO A 315 39.18 -16.19 -40.19
N PHE A 316 38.27 -16.16 -41.15
CA PHE A 316 37.29 -17.23 -41.41
C PHE A 316 37.71 -18.18 -42.54
N GLY A 317 38.81 -17.89 -43.23
CA GLY A 317 39.39 -18.75 -44.26
C GLY A 317 40.09 -19.97 -43.70
N GLU A 318 40.43 -20.90 -44.59
CA GLU A 318 41.19 -22.10 -44.23
C GLU A 318 42.59 -21.74 -43.70
N ARG A 319 43.04 -22.50 -42.71
CA ARG A 319 44.41 -22.40 -42.18
C ARG A 319 45.42 -22.89 -43.23
N PRO A 320 46.63 -22.30 -43.30
CA PRO A 320 47.68 -22.78 -44.20
C PRO A 320 48.09 -24.21 -43.84
N ARG A 321 48.34 -25.04 -44.85
CA ARG A 321 48.83 -26.41 -44.69
C ARG A 321 50.34 -26.40 -44.51
N LEU A 322 50.79 -26.70 -43.28
CA LEU A 322 52.21 -26.76 -42.93
C LEU A 322 52.83 -28.11 -43.31
N SER A 323 54.16 -28.14 -43.41
CA SER A 323 54.92 -29.35 -43.77
C SER A 323 54.89 -30.47 -42.71
N GLY A 324 54.55 -30.13 -41.46
CA GLY A 324 54.54 -31.06 -40.33
C GLY A 324 55.94 -31.40 -39.80
N LEU A 325 56.97 -30.64 -40.20
CA LEU A 325 58.36 -30.83 -39.77
C LEU A 325 58.71 -30.10 -38.46
N ALA A 326 57.79 -29.31 -37.92
CA ALA A 326 58.00 -28.45 -36.74
C ALA A 326 58.06 -29.23 -35.41
#